data_AF-A0A9W8Q9N9-F1
#
_entry.id   AF-A0A9W8Q9N9-F1
#
_cell.length_a   1.000
_cell.length_b   1.000
_cell.length_c   1.000
_cell.angle_alpha   90.00
_cell.angle_beta   90.00
_cell.angle_gamma   90.00
#
_symmetry.space_group_name_H-M   'P 1'
#
loop_
_entity.id
_entity.type
_entity.pdbx_description
1 polymer ?
#
loop_
_entity_poly.entity_id
_entity_poly.type
_entity_poly.pdbx_seq_one_letter_code
_entity_poly.pdbx_strand_id
1 'polypeptide(L)'
;MPLIIVTGFPTSGKSTRAKQLYDYLSTRITDSKHRLHLISDDSLSISRAVYDLAAVPAHTRSANASEKDARASLYGAVKRVLSDKDIVILDGLNYIKGWRYQLHCEAKAMRTPSCILQIGCTPDRAKEVNQARLNTRAAVERGGIEATDGPEPYEQGNWDNLVFRYEEPNPMTRWDSPLFTLIWEDDEAQATKTFEALWDTIAGDGRKVVKPNQSTEPRGREASGDYLYILDRETQYIVKRILDQQGDEAGGEVKIPLTNSTQEDLIVNLPTLKKLSLPGLQRHRRAFMGLNRGGIGLEAVGNMAADRIRSLFVRYLNDAFENEE
;
A
#
# COMPACT_ATOMS: atom_id res chain seq x y z
N MET A 1 -8.72 2.02 -5.94
CA MET A 1 -8.03 2.19 -7.22
C MET A 1 -6.69 2.88 -6.95
N PRO A 2 -5.66 2.58 -7.75
CA PRO A 2 -4.29 2.66 -7.29
C PRO A 2 -3.73 4.06 -7.00
N LEU A 3 -2.76 4.11 -6.07
CA LEU A 3 -1.83 5.22 -5.91
C LEU A 3 -0.54 4.95 -6.71
N ILE A 4 -0.24 5.81 -7.67
CA ILE A 4 0.96 5.73 -8.51
C ILE A 4 1.94 6.82 -8.06
N ILE A 5 3.08 6.41 -7.50
CA ILE A 5 4.08 7.32 -6.95
C ILE A 5 5.19 7.48 -7.99
N VAL A 6 5.25 8.64 -8.64
CA VAL A 6 6.31 8.95 -9.60
C VAL A 6 7.56 9.40 -8.84
N THR A 7 8.75 8.97 -9.26
CA THR A 7 10.00 9.37 -8.60
C THR A 7 11.16 9.45 -9.58
N GLY A 8 12.18 10.23 -9.24
CA GLY A 8 13.35 10.47 -10.08
C GLY A 8 14.06 11.75 -9.68
N PHE A 9 15.21 12.01 -10.30
CA PHE A 9 15.99 13.23 -10.05
C PHE A 9 15.18 14.52 -10.30
N PRO A 10 15.57 15.66 -9.72
CA PRO A 10 15.05 16.95 -10.17
C PRO A 10 15.28 17.08 -11.68
N THR A 11 14.34 17.72 -12.38
CA THR A 11 14.38 17.90 -13.85
C THR A 11 14.55 16.62 -14.69
N SER A 12 14.28 15.43 -14.14
CA SER A 12 14.36 14.13 -14.84
C SER A 12 13.16 13.76 -15.72
N GLY A 13 12.23 14.68 -16.01
CA GLY A 13 11.13 14.41 -16.93
C GLY A 13 9.91 13.73 -16.30
N LYS A 14 9.86 13.70 -14.95
CA LYS A 14 8.74 13.17 -14.16
C LYS A 14 7.38 13.70 -14.63
N SER A 15 7.22 15.03 -14.68
CA SER A 15 5.97 15.65 -15.12
C SER A 15 5.58 15.30 -16.55
N THR A 16 6.56 15.15 -17.45
CA THR A 16 6.32 14.71 -18.82
C THR A 16 5.75 13.29 -18.85
N ARG A 17 6.39 12.35 -18.16
CA ARG A 17 5.94 10.95 -18.11
C ARG A 17 4.65 10.77 -17.31
N ALA A 18 4.45 11.56 -16.26
CA ALA A 18 3.22 11.58 -15.48
C ALA A 18 2.03 12.06 -16.31
N LYS A 19 2.24 13.07 -17.17
CA LYS A 19 1.21 13.55 -18.12
C LYS A 19 0.89 12.50 -19.19
N GLN A 20 1.91 11.88 -19.78
CA GLN A 20 1.71 10.77 -20.73
C GLN A 20 0.90 9.62 -20.11
N LEU A 21 1.22 9.25 -18.86
CA LEU A 21 0.47 8.25 -18.12
C LEU A 21 -0.97 8.71 -17.84
N TYR A 22 -1.16 9.97 -17.45
CA TYR A 22 -2.50 10.53 -17.24
C TYR A 22 -3.35 10.46 -18.52
N ASP A 23 -2.78 10.83 -19.66
CA ASP A 23 -3.46 10.80 -20.95
C ASP A 23 -3.81 9.34 -21.34
N TYR A 24 -2.85 8.41 -21.20
CA TYR A 24 -3.06 6.98 -21.41
C TYR A 24 -4.20 6.43 -20.53
N LEU A 25 -4.18 6.72 -19.22
CA LEU A 25 -5.20 6.24 -18.28
C LEU A 25 -6.56 6.88 -18.54
N SER A 26 -6.61 8.15 -18.94
CA SER A 26 -7.87 8.83 -19.27
C SER A 26 -8.61 8.12 -20.40
N THR A 27 -7.90 7.67 -21.43
CA THR A 27 -8.51 6.89 -22.52
C THR A 27 -9.02 5.53 -22.06
N ARG A 28 -8.28 4.83 -21.20
CA ARG A 28 -8.67 3.52 -20.62
C ARG A 28 -9.88 3.60 -19.69
N ILE A 29 -10.04 4.72 -18.99
CA ILE A 29 -11.03 4.89 -17.91
C ILE A 29 -12.38 5.39 -18.42
N THR A 30 -12.48 5.80 -19.70
CA THR A 30 -13.66 6.49 -20.27
C THR A 30 -14.97 5.71 -20.08
N ASP A 31 -14.94 4.38 -20.09
CA ASP A 31 -16.11 3.51 -19.88
C ASP A 31 -16.31 3.06 -18.42
N SER A 32 -15.44 3.49 -17.51
CA SER A 32 -15.42 3.04 -16.12
C SER A 32 -15.83 4.15 -15.15
N LYS A 33 -16.40 3.79 -14.00
CA LYS A 33 -16.81 4.74 -12.94
C LYS A 33 -15.63 5.32 -12.14
N HIS A 34 -14.40 5.18 -12.62
CA HIS A 34 -13.21 5.60 -11.88
C HIS A 34 -12.87 7.05 -12.22
N ARG A 35 -12.35 7.79 -11.23
CA ARG A 35 -11.83 9.15 -11.44
C ARG A 35 -10.30 9.11 -11.42
N LEU A 36 -9.69 10.01 -12.18
CA LEU A 36 -8.24 10.12 -12.32
C LEU A 36 -7.76 11.48 -11.81
N HIS A 37 -6.79 11.47 -10.90
CA HIS A 37 -6.21 12.67 -10.29
C HIS A 37 -4.71 12.72 -10.55
N LEU A 38 -4.20 13.89 -10.95
CA LEU A 38 -2.77 14.18 -11.04
C LEU A 38 -2.43 15.26 -10.02
N ILE A 39 -1.57 14.92 -9.06
CA ILE A 39 -1.14 15.81 -7.99
C ILE A 39 0.36 16.01 -8.12
N SER A 40 0.80 17.26 -8.11
CA SER A 40 2.21 17.65 -8.13
C SER A 40 2.50 18.84 -7.23
N ASP A 41 3.79 19.09 -6.96
CA ASP A 41 4.24 20.31 -6.26
C ASP A 41 3.70 21.56 -6.95
N ASP A 42 3.82 21.62 -8.29
CA ASP A 42 3.36 22.74 -9.11
C ASP A 42 1.82 22.92 -8.99
N SER A 43 1.04 21.81 -8.97
CA SER A 43 -0.43 21.87 -8.82
C SER A 43 -0.90 22.40 -7.45
N LEU A 44 -0.03 22.30 -6.43
CA LEU A 44 -0.28 22.78 -5.07
C LEU A 44 0.43 24.11 -4.79
N SER A 45 1.02 24.73 -5.82
CA SER A 45 1.78 25.98 -5.71
C SER A 45 2.94 25.87 -4.70
N ILE A 46 3.57 24.71 -4.61
CA ILE A 46 4.74 24.46 -3.76
C ILE A 46 5.99 24.83 -4.56
N SER A 47 6.66 25.91 -4.16
CA SER A 47 7.92 26.33 -4.80
C SER A 47 9.04 25.31 -4.58
N ARG A 48 9.91 25.15 -5.57
CA ARG A 48 11.11 24.28 -5.50
C ARG A 48 12.11 24.72 -4.43
N ALA A 49 12.03 25.97 -3.96
CA ALA A 49 12.85 26.49 -2.88
C ALA A 49 12.63 25.78 -1.54
N VAL A 50 11.48 25.12 -1.33
CA VAL A 50 11.21 24.39 -0.07
C VAL A 50 12.20 23.24 0.19
N TYR A 51 12.86 22.77 -0.87
CA TYR A 51 13.88 21.71 -0.83
C TYR A 51 15.29 22.25 -0.57
N ASP A 52 15.48 23.57 -0.57
CA ASP A 52 16.78 24.18 -0.29
C ASP A 52 17.01 24.27 1.21
N LEU A 53 17.93 23.44 1.70
CA LEU A 53 18.28 23.37 3.12
C LEU A 53 19.31 24.43 3.54
N ALA A 54 19.87 25.18 2.58
CA ALA A 54 20.80 26.28 2.86
C ALA A 54 20.06 27.60 3.10
N ALA A 55 18.91 27.80 2.45
CA ALA A 55 18.10 29.01 2.57
C ALA A 55 17.05 28.90 3.68
N VAL A 56 17.48 28.87 4.95
CA VAL A 56 16.60 28.71 6.10
C VAL A 56 16.35 30.08 6.77
N PRO A 57 15.10 30.54 6.92
CA PRO A 57 14.80 31.74 7.72
C PRO A 57 15.33 31.62 9.16
N ALA A 58 15.77 32.73 9.75
CA ALA A 58 16.45 32.73 11.06
C ALA A 58 15.65 32.12 12.22
N HIS A 59 14.31 32.08 12.13
CA HIS A 59 13.42 31.56 13.18
C HIS A 59 12.81 30.19 12.85
N THR A 60 13.34 29.48 11.85
CA THR A 60 12.80 28.18 11.47
C THR A 60 13.28 27.11 12.45
N ARG A 61 12.35 26.30 12.98
CA ARG A 61 12.63 25.27 13.98
C ARG A 61 13.63 24.20 13.51
N SER A 62 13.73 24.00 12.19
CA SER A 62 14.65 23.07 11.55
C SER A 62 14.88 23.50 10.11
N ALA A 63 16.06 23.21 9.57
CA ALA A 63 16.36 23.39 8.15
C ALA A 63 15.40 22.62 7.23
N ASN A 64 14.82 21.52 7.72
CA ASN A 64 13.93 20.65 6.94
C ASN A 64 12.44 20.99 7.11
N ALA A 65 12.10 22.09 7.79
CA ALA A 65 10.71 22.41 8.12
C ALA A 65 9.88 22.67 6.86
N SER A 66 10.39 23.48 5.93
CA SER A 66 9.74 23.79 4.65
C SER A 66 9.42 22.52 3.85
N GLU A 67 10.40 21.62 3.72
CA GLU A 67 10.19 20.37 3.00
C GLU A 67 9.19 19.46 3.74
N LYS A 68 9.23 19.44 5.07
CA LYS A 68 8.27 18.68 5.87
C LYS A 68 6.84 19.17 5.64
N ASP A 69 6.64 20.49 5.57
CA ASP A 69 5.34 21.10 5.35
C ASP A 69 4.86 20.88 3.90
N ALA A 70 5.78 20.90 2.93
CA ALA A 70 5.49 20.50 1.54
C ALA A 70 5.00 19.04 1.47
N ARG A 71 5.70 18.11 2.13
CA ARG A 71 5.26 16.70 2.21
C ARG A 71 3.92 16.56 2.93
N ALA A 72 3.65 17.34 3.99
CA ALA A 72 2.36 17.33 4.66
C ALA A 72 1.23 17.83 3.74
N SER A 73 1.51 18.83 2.91
CA SER A 73 0.56 19.37 1.92
C SER A 73 0.25 18.36 0.82
N LEU A 74 1.28 17.71 0.25
CA LEU A 74 1.12 16.62 -0.71
C LEU A 74 0.34 15.45 -0.12
N TYR A 75 0.69 15.04 1.11
CA TYR A 75 0.01 13.96 1.81
C TYR A 75 -1.48 14.29 2.00
N GLY A 76 -1.80 15.51 2.44
CA GLY A 76 -3.17 15.98 2.58
C GLY A 76 -3.94 16.00 1.26
N ALA A 77 -3.29 16.41 0.16
CA ALA A 77 -3.88 16.40 -1.18
C ALA A 77 -4.21 14.98 -1.65
N VAL A 78 -3.25 14.06 -1.55
CA VAL A 78 -3.44 12.64 -1.91
C VAL A 78 -4.55 12.03 -1.07
N LYS A 79 -4.49 12.19 0.26
CA LYS A 79 -5.45 11.61 1.20
C LYS A 79 -6.90 12.03 0.96
N ARG A 80 -7.12 13.28 0.49
CA ARG A 80 -8.48 13.79 0.20
C ARG A 80 -9.14 13.08 -0.98
N VAL A 81 -8.35 12.61 -1.94
CA VAL A 81 -8.88 12.02 -3.18
C VAL A 81 -8.70 10.50 -3.26
N LEU A 82 -7.78 9.94 -2.47
CA LEU A 82 -7.45 8.52 -2.50
C LEU A 82 -8.65 7.68 -2.02
N SER A 83 -9.11 6.77 -2.87
CA SER A 83 -10.22 5.87 -2.54
C SER A 83 -10.13 4.53 -3.28
N ASP A 84 -11.08 3.64 -3.01
CA ASP A 84 -11.25 2.39 -3.75
C ASP A 84 -11.69 2.60 -5.21
N LYS A 85 -12.17 3.80 -5.59
CA LYS A 85 -12.68 4.16 -6.92
C LYS A 85 -11.84 5.20 -7.67
N ASP A 86 -10.88 5.83 -7.00
CA ASP A 86 -10.04 6.89 -7.55
C ASP A 86 -8.63 6.40 -7.87
N ILE A 87 -8.09 6.74 -9.05
CA ILE A 87 -6.67 6.58 -9.37
C ILE A 87 -5.96 7.90 -9.10
N VAL A 88 -4.84 7.84 -8.41
CA VAL A 88 -4.06 9.04 -8.04
C VAL A 88 -2.64 8.88 -8.55
N ILE A 89 -2.21 9.78 -9.44
CA ILE A 89 -0.82 9.94 -9.86
C ILE A 89 -0.20 11.06 -9.03
N LEU A 90 0.86 10.73 -8.28
CA LEU A 90 1.64 11.70 -7.52
C LEU A 90 2.94 12.01 -8.26
N ASP A 91 2.95 13.11 -9.03
CA ASP A 91 4.12 13.67 -9.70
C ASP A 91 4.92 14.55 -8.71
N GLY A 92 5.91 13.95 -8.06
CA GLY A 92 6.83 14.66 -7.18
C GLY A 92 8.21 14.04 -7.22
N LEU A 93 9.16 14.63 -6.49
CA LEU A 93 10.49 14.02 -6.35
C LEU A 93 10.40 12.64 -5.69
N ASN A 94 9.59 12.54 -4.62
CA ASN A 94 9.35 11.33 -3.85
C ASN A 94 10.64 10.55 -3.50
N TYR A 95 11.72 11.30 -3.26
CA TYR A 95 13.09 10.81 -3.26
C TYR A 95 13.54 10.15 -1.95
N ILE A 96 12.72 10.25 -0.90
CA ILE A 96 12.99 9.68 0.42
C ILE A 96 12.19 8.39 0.58
N LYS A 97 12.86 7.29 0.93
CA LYS A 97 12.25 5.98 1.21
C LYS A 97 11.21 6.05 2.32
N GLY A 98 11.50 6.76 3.40
CA GLY A 98 10.56 6.96 4.51
C GLY A 98 9.27 7.65 4.07
N TRP A 99 9.35 8.55 3.09
CA TRP A 99 8.19 9.22 2.51
C TRP A 99 7.40 8.29 1.58
N ARG A 100 8.06 7.52 0.71
CA ARG A 100 7.39 6.49 -0.12
C ARG A 100 6.69 5.44 0.75
N TYR A 101 7.31 5.04 1.87
CA TYR A 101 6.69 4.16 2.85
C TYR A 101 5.41 4.75 3.48
N GLN A 102 5.40 6.04 3.80
CA GLN A 102 4.20 6.71 4.32
C GLN A 102 3.05 6.69 3.30
N LEU A 103 3.34 7.00 2.03
CA LEU A 103 2.36 6.94 0.95
C LEU A 103 1.82 5.52 0.73
N HIS A 104 2.69 4.52 0.76
CA HIS A 104 2.29 3.11 0.69
C HIS A 104 1.37 2.72 1.85
N CYS A 105 1.68 3.16 3.07
CA CYS A 105 0.83 2.93 4.24
C CYS A 105 -0.56 3.56 4.07
N GLU A 106 -0.63 4.75 3.47
CA GLU A 106 -1.90 5.43 3.21
C GLU A 106 -2.76 4.67 2.18
N ALA A 107 -2.14 4.25 1.07
CA ALA A 107 -2.81 3.40 0.09
C ALA A 107 -3.32 2.09 0.73
N LYS A 108 -2.50 1.48 1.59
CA LYS A 108 -2.89 0.28 2.33
C LYS A 108 -4.04 0.54 3.30
N ALA A 109 -4.07 1.68 3.99
CA ALA A 109 -5.17 2.07 4.88
C ALA A 109 -6.48 2.22 4.11
N MET A 110 -6.42 2.75 2.89
CA MET A 110 -7.57 2.85 1.97
C MET A 110 -7.85 1.56 1.19
N ARG A 111 -7.19 0.44 1.54
CA ARG A 111 -7.32 -0.87 0.90
C ARG A 111 -7.12 -0.81 -0.62
N THR A 112 -6.21 0.05 -1.06
CA THR A 112 -5.94 0.28 -2.47
C THR A 112 -4.48 -0.03 -2.81
N PRO A 113 -4.20 -0.62 -3.99
CA PRO A 113 -2.82 -0.88 -4.40
C PRO A 113 -2.02 0.41 -4.56
N SER A 114 -0.70 0.29 -4.42
CA SER A 114 0.25 1.35 -4.76
C SER A 114 1.40 0.78 -5.58
N CYS A 115 2.01 1.60 -6.43
CA CYS A 115 3.21 1.25 -7.18
C CYS A 115 4.15 2.45 -7.32
N ILE A 116 5.40 2.17 -7.68
CA ILE A 116 6.39 3.19 -8.00
C ILE A 116 6.60 3.25 -9.51
N LEU A 117 6.60 4.46 -10.06
CA LEU A 117 7.06 4.74 -11.42
C LEU A 117 8.35 5.58 -11.34
N GLN A 118 9.49 4.94 -11.52
CA GLN A 118 10.78 5.61 -11.54
C GLN A 118 11.11 6.11 -12.95
N ILE A 119 11.51 7.37 -13.05
CA ILE A 119 12.03 7.94 -14.29
C ILE A 119 13.55 7.90 -14.25
N GLY A 120 14.13 6.99 -15.03
CA GLY A 120 15.57 6.82 -15.22
C GLY A 120 16.12 7.91 -16.13
N CYS A 121 16.94 8.78 -15.59
CA CYS A 121 17.66 9.82 -16.33
C CYS A 121 19.05 9.96 -15.74
N THR A 122 20.08 10.14 -16.56
CA THR A 122 21.43 10.38 -16.05
C THR A 122 21.47 11.74 -15.33
N PRO A 123 22.26 11.90 -14.25
CA PRO A 123 22.40 13.18 -13.56
C PRO A 123 22.82 14.30 -14.51
N ASP A 124 23.76 14.04 -15.42
CA ASP A 124 24.24 15.04 -16.39
C ASP A 124 23.11 15.55 -17.29
N ARG A 125 22.28 14.64 -17.82
CA ARG A 125 21.15 15.03 -18.67
C ARG A 125 20.10 15.82 -17.89
N ALA A 126 19.78 15.39 -16.67
CA ALA A 126 18.86 16.13 -15.81
C ALA A 126 19.43 17.53 -15.44
N LYS A 127 20.75 17.65 -15.27
CA LYS A 127 21.45 18.91 -14.98
C LYS A 127 21.40 19.86 -16.16
N GLU A 128 21.61 19.37 -17.38
CA GLU A 128 21.47 20.15 -18.62
C GLU A 128 20.07 20.79 -18.72
N VAL A 129 19.02 20.03 -18.41
CA VAL A 129 17.64 20.54 -18.39
C VAL A 129 17.47 21.64 -17.34
N ASN A 130 18.06 21.47 -16.15
CA ASN A 130 18.00 22.51 -15.11
C ASN A 130 18.74 23.77 -15.55
N GLN A 131 19.93 23.63 -16.13
CA GLN A 131 20.73 24.76 -16.63
C GLN A 131 20.02 25.51 -17.75
N ALA A 132 19.37 24.81 -18.67
CA ALA A 132 18.56 25.44 -19.72
C ALA A 132 17.42 26.28 -19.14
N ARG A 133 16.75 25.78 -18.08
CA ARG A 133 15.70 26.54 -17.37
C ARG A 133 16.26 27.75 -16.62
N LEU A 134 17.41 27.62 -15.95
CA LEU A 134 18.10 28.75 -15.30
C LEU A 134 18.48 29.83 -16.33
N ASN A 135 19.04 29.43 -17.47
CA ASN A 135 19.40 30.36 -18.54
C ASN A 135 18.18 31.09 -19.10
N THR A 136 17.06 30.38 -19.24
CA THR A 136 15.77 30.96 -19.68
C THR A 136 15.27 32.00 -18.67
N ARG A 137 15.26 31.67 -17.37
CA ARG A 137 14.88 32.62 -16.30
C ARG A 137 15.76 33.88 -16.34
N ALA A 138 17.08 33.71 -16.46
CA ALA A 138 18.01 34.84 -16.56
C ALA A 138 17.83 35.67 -17.85
N ALA A 139 17.38 35.06 -18.95
CA ALA A 139 17.05 35.80 -20.18
C ALA A 139 15.77 36.63 -20.02
N VAL A 140 14.76 36.09 -19.34
CA VAL A 140 13.50 36.79 -19.01
C VAL A 140 13.77 37.97 -18.07
N GLU A 141 14.54 37.77 -16.99
CA GLU A 141 14.90 38.83 -16.03
C GLU A 141 15.70 39.99 -16.68
N ARG A 142 16.48 39.68 -17.73
CA ARG A 142 17.21 40.69 -18.52
C ARG A 142 16.38 41.35 -19.62
N GLY A 143 15.09 41.02 -19.73
CA GLY A 143 14.16 41.58 -20.73
C GLY A 143 14.38 41.05 -22.15
N GLY A 144 15.08 39.92 -22.31
CA GLY A 144 15.40 39.36 -23.62
C GLY A 144 14.32 38.47 -24.24
N ILE A 145 13.42 37.91 -23.42
CA ILE A 145 12.32 37.01 -23.82
C ILE A 145 11.14 37.24 -22.86
N GLU A 146 9.89 37.12 -23.34
CA GLU A 146 8.71 37.14 -22.48
C GLU A 146 8.69 35.95 -21.51
N ALA A 147 8.15 36.17 -20.31
CA ALA A 147 8.02 35.12 -19.31
C ALA A 147 7.08 34.02 -19.82
N THR A 148 7.63 32.85 -20.11
CA THR A 148 6.85 31.65 -20.42
C THR A 148 6.40 30.98 -19.13
N ASP A 149 5.18 30.43 -19.10
CA ASP A 149 4.57 29.68 -17.99
C ASP A 149 5.17 28.26 -17.85
N GLY A 150 6.52 28.20 -17.89
CA GLY A 150 7.30 26.98 -17.83
C GLY A 150 7.64 26.59 -16.38
N PRO A 151 7.97 25.31 -16.12
CA PRO A 151 8.27 24.87 -14.77
C PRO A 151 9.55 25.52 -14.25
N GLU A 152 9.52 26.04 -13.02
CA GLU A 152 10.66 26.74 -12.42
C GLU A 152 11.94 25.88 -12.40
N PRO A 153 13.12 26.50 -12.53
CA PRO A 153 14.39 25.82 -12.27
C PRO A 153 14.60 25.58 -10.77
N TYR A 154 15.58 24.72 -10.46
CA TYR A 154 16.16 24.61 -9.12
C TYR A 154 17.46 25.43 -9.08
N GLU A 155 17.73 26.11 -7.96
CA GLU A 155 19.05 26.69 -7.71
C GLU A 155 20.13 25.60 -7.74
N GLN A 156 21.30 25.91 -8.31
CA GLN A 156 22.32 24.90 -8.61
C GLN A 156 22.75 24.10 -7.36
N GLY A 157 23.00 24.79 -6.24
CA GLY A 157 23.35 24.14 -4.98
C GLY A 157 22.24 23.25 -4.43
N ASN A 158 20.97 23.66 -4.55
CA ASN A 158 19.83 22.84 -4.16
C ASN A 158 19.71 21.60 -5.06
N TRP A 159 19.87 21.77 -6.38
CA TRP A 159 19.80 20.68 -7.36
C TRP A 159 20.85 19.59 -7.09
N ASP A 160 22.12 19.98 -6.90
CA ASP A 160 23.21 19.04 -6.65
C ASP A 160 22.97 18.29 -5.32
N ASN A 161 22.52 19.00 -4.28
CA ASN A 161 22.15 18.39 -3.00
C ASN A 161 20.96 17.44 -3.12
N LEU A 162 19.97 17.73 -3.96
CA LEU A 162 18.79 16.89 -4.19
C LEU A 162 19.16 15.58 -4.90
N VAL A 163 20.07 15.64 -5.87
CA VAL A 163 20.59 14.44 -6.54
C VAL A 163 21.39 13.58 -5.58
N PHE A 164 22.27 14.20 -4.77
CA PHE A 164 23.08 13.47 -3.79
C PHE A 164 22.25 12.70 -2.75
N ARG A 165 21.14 13.29 -2.30
CA ARG A 165 20.25 12.69 -1.29
C ARG A 165 19.13 11.81 -1.86
N TYR A 166 19.12 11.58 -3.18
CA TYR A 166 18.12 10.74 -3.82
C TYR A 166 18.30 9.28 -3.41
N GLU A 167 17.28 8.69 -2.78
CA GLU A 167 17.29 7.28 -2.40
C GLU A 167 16.56 6.45 -3.46
N GLU A 168 17.31 5.69 -4.26
CA GLU A 168 16.75 4.88 -5.34
C GLU A 168 15.68 3.89 -4.83
N PRO A 169 14.54 3.77 -5.52
CA PRO A 169 13.52 2.77 -5.20
C PRO A 169 14.09 1.35 -5.22
N ASN A 170 13.79 0.57 -4.18
CA ASN A 170 14.28 -0.80 -4.08
C ASN A 170 13.13 -1.81 -4.25
N PRO A 171 13.07 -2.56 -5.37
CA PRO A 171 11.98 -3.48 -5.67
C PRO A 171 11.86 -4.66 -4.68
N MET A 172 12.91 -4.92 -3.88
CA MET A 172 12.86 -5.93 -2.81
C MET A 172 12.07 -5.46 -1.59
N THR A 173 11.84 -4.16 -1.44
CA THR A 173 11.05 -3.62 -0.33
C THR A 173 9.57 -3.56 -0.68
N ARG A 174 8.71 -3.88 0.29
CA ARG A 174 7.26 -4.00 0.07
C ARG A 174 6.59 -2.70 -0.36
N TRP A 175 7.13 -1.55 0.04
CA TRP A 175 6.55 -0.23 -0.24
C TRP A 175 7.04 0.38 -1.56
N ASP A 176 8.19 -0.06 -2.08
CA ASP A 176 8.68 0.34 -3.40
C ASP A 176 8.29 -0.68 -4.49
N SER A 177 7.54 -1.74 -4.14
CA SER A 177 7.10 -2.80 -5.06
C SER A 177 5.57 -2.75 -5.26
N PRO A 178 5.07 -2.91 -6.51
CA PRO A 178 5.82 -3.10 -7.76
C PRO A 178 6.49 -1.82 -8.25
N LEU A 179 7.70 -1.97 -8.82
CA LEU A 179 8.51 -0.90 -9.39
C LEU A 179 8.48 -1.00 -10.91
N PHE A 180 8.11 0.10 -11.56
CA PHE A 180 8.19 0.29 -13.01
C PHE A 180 9.22 1.38 -13.31
N THR A 181 9.98 1.20 -14.38
CA THR A 181 11.03 2.14 -14.76
C THR A 181 10.82 2.59 -16.20
N LEU A 182 10.87 3.90 -16.43
CA LEU A 182 10.93 4.50 -17.75
C LEU A 182 12.22 5.28 -17.89
N ILE A 183 13.00 4.96 -18.91
CA ILE A 183 14.22 5.68 -19.24
C ILE A 183 13.84 6.93 -20.04
N TRP A 184 14.62 7.99 -19.88
CA TRP A 184 14.41 9.25 -20.60
C TRP A 184 14.32 9.05 -22.11
N GLU A 185 15.15 8.16 -22.66
CA GLU A 185 15.26 7.87 -24.10
C GLU A 185 14.18 6.92 -24.61
N ASP A 186 13.35 6.33 -23.73
CA ASP A 186 12.30 5.41 -24.16
C ASP A 186 11.30 6.12 -25.09
N ASP A 187 11.02 5.49 -26.23
CA ASP A 187 10.02 5.97 -27.15
C ASP A 187 8.59 5.81 -26.60
N GLU A 188 7.61 6.33 -27.33
CA GLU A 188 6.20 6.26 -26.94
C GLU A 188 5.67 4.82 -26.89
N ALA A 189 6.22 3.92 -27.72
CA ALA A 189 5.83 2.52 -27.73
C ALA A 189 6.29 1.80 -26.45
N GLN A 190 7.53 2.02 -26.00
CA GLN A 190 8.05 1.48 -24.74
C GLN A 190 7.34 2.09 -23.53
N ALA A 191 7.06 3.39 -23.57
CA ALA A 191 6.26 4.05 -22.54
C ALA A 191 4.88 3.39 -22.41
N THR A 192 4.20 3.17 -23.54
CA THR A 192 2.88 2.52 -23.59
C THR A 192 2.91 1.11 -23.02
N LYS A 193 3.90 0.28 -23.39
CA LYS A 193 4.07 -1.08 -22.83
C LYS A 193 4.24 -1.06 -21.32
N THR A 194 4.99 -0.11 -20.79
CA THR A 194 5.17 0.05 -19.34
C THR A 194 3.86 0.47 -18.67
N PHE A 195 3.08 1.36 -19.30
CA PHE A 195 1.78 1.77 -18.80
C PHE A 195 0.74 0.65 -18.82
N GLU A 196 0.78 -0.23 -19.83
CA GLU A 196 -0.01 -1.45 -19.90
C GLU A 196 0.34 -2.41 -18.75
N ALA A 197 1.62 -2.73 -18.59
CA ALA A 197 2.08 -3.60 -17.51
C ALA A 197 1.75 -3.03 -16.11
N LEU A 198 1.89 -1.70 -15.97
CA LEU A 198 1.47 -0.98 -14.78
C LEU A 198 -0.02 -1.20 -14.54
N TRP A 199 -0.88 -0.86 -15.50
CA TRP A 199 -2.34 -1.02 -15.41
C TRP A 199 -2.75 -2.43 -15.01
N ASP A 200 -2.24 -3.46 -15.68
CA ASP A 200 -2.61 -4.85 -15.41
C ASP A 200 -2.26 -5.27 -13.97
N THR A 201 -1.15 -4.76 -13.45
CA THR A 201 -0.68 -5.07 -12.10
C THR A 201 -1.53 -4.42 -11.01
N ILE A 202 -1.96 -3.17 -11.20
CA ILE A 202 -2.55 -2.36 -10.12
C ILE A 202 -4.05 -2.08 -10.29
N ALA A 203 -4.58 -2.19 -11.50
CA ALA A 203 -5.96 -1.83 -11.84
C ALA A 203 -6.70 -2.93 -12.61
N GLY A 204 -5.99 -3.81 -13.32
CA GLY A 204 -6.56 -4.94 -14.06
C GLY A 204 -7.18 -6.03 -13.17
N ASP A 205 -7.82 -7.00 -13.82
CA ASP A 205 -8.56 -8.09 -13.16
C ASP A 205 -7.66 -9.00 -12.30
N GLY A 206 -6.36 -9.06 -12.62
CA GLY A 206 -5.34 -9.80 -11.87
C GLY A 206 -4.78 -9.06 -10.63
N ARG A 207 -5.29 -7.87 -10.29
CA ARG A 207 -4.71 -7.06 -9.22
C ARG A 207 -4.70 -7.80 -7.88
N LYS A 208 -3.55 -7.72 -7.18
CA LYS A 208 -3.43 -8.29 -5.83
C LYS A 208 -4.32 -7.52 -4.86
N VAL A 209 -5.34 -8.18 -4.32
CA VAL A 209 -6.24 -7.58 -3.32
C VAL A 209 -5.43 -7.16 -2.10
N VAL A 210 -5.44 -5.85 -1.80
CA VAL A 210 -4.74 -5.30 -0.65
C VAL A 210 -5.49 -5.67 0.63
N LYS A 211 -4.94 -6.62 1.38
CA LYS A 211 -5.50 -7.04 2.66
C LYS A 211 -5.12 -6.04 3.76
N PRO A 212 -6.08 -5.53 4.54
CA PRO A 212 -5.82 -4.66 5.68
C PRO A 212 -5.01 -5.38 6.75
N ASN A 213 -4.22 -4.62 7.52
CA ASN A 213 -3.52 -5.16 8.69
C ASN A 213 -4.55 -5.51 9.78
N GLN A 214 -4.69 -6.80 10.09
CA GLN A 214 -5.63 -7.33 11.10
C GLN A 214 -5.43 -6.75 12.51
N SER A 215 -4.24 -6.19 12.80
CA SER A 215 -3.94 -5.53 14.07
C SER A 215 -4.50 -4.11 14.21
N THR A 216 -4.84 -3.45 13.09
CA THR A 216 -5.28 -2.04 13.06
C THR A 216 -6.74 -1.88 12.66
N GLU A 217 -7.45 -2.96 12.35
CA GLU A 217 -8.89 -2.89 12.11
C GLU A 217 -9.62 -2.60 13.43
N PRO A 218 -10.47 -1.56 13.51
CA PRO A 218 -11.25 -1.30 14.70
C PRO A 218 -12.12 -2.53 14.96
N ARG A 219 -11.80 -3.21 16.05
CA ARG A 219 -12.50 -4.42 16.48
C ARG A 219 -13.86 -3.97 17.04
N GLY A 220 -14.95 -4.43 16.43
CA GLY A 220 -16.31 -4.04 16.77
C GLY A 220 -16.53 -4.05 18.29
N ARG A 221 -16.99 -2.93 18.84
CA ARG A 221 -17.09 -2.71 20.30
C ARG A 221 -18.32 -3.37 20.95
N GLU A 222 -19.02 -4.23 20.23
CA GLU A 222 -20.30 -4.82 20.67
C GLU A 222 -20.25 -6.35 20.62
N ALA A 223 -19.26 -6.94 21.28
CA ALA A 223 -19.39 -8.33 21.68
C ALA A 223 -20.45 -8.37 22.79
N SER A 224 -21.64 -8.90 22.51
CA SER A 224 -22.66 -9.26 23.51
C SER A 224 -21.97 -9.92 24.71
N GLY A 225 -22.38 -9.62 25.95
CA GLY A 225 -21.69 -10.04 27.19
C GLY A 225 -21.30 -11.53 27.27
N ASP A 226 -22.02 -12.40 26.56
CA ASP A 226 -21.78 -13.86 26.51
C ASP A 226 -20.79 -14.33 25.43
N TYR A 227 -20.24 -13.45 24.60
CA TYR A 227 -19.38 -13.83 23.47
C TYR A 227 -18.13 -14.60 23.91
N LEU A 228 -17.42 -14.08 24.91
CA LEU A 228 -16.20 -14.73 25.40
C LEU A 228 -16.48 -16.10 26.00
N TYR A 229 -17.65 -16.25 26.63
CA TYR A 229 -18.10 -17.52 27.17
C TYR A 229 -18.40 -18.54 26.05
N ILE A 230 -19.14 -18.12 25.01
CA ILE A 230 -19.45 -18.99 23.86
C ILE A 230 -18.16 -19.35 23.10
N LEU A 231 -17.26 -18.38 22.89
CA LEU A 231 -15.96 -18.60 22.22
C LEU A 231 -15.13 -19.65 22.97
N ASP A 232 -14.99 -19.53 24.29
CA ASP A 232 -14.23 -20.49 25.09
C ASP A 232 -14.90 -21.88 25.07
N ARG A 233 -16.23 -21.92 25.22
CA ARG A 233 -17.01 -23.17 25.21
C ARG A 233 -16.88 -23.94 23.89
N GLU A 234 -17.07 -23.26 22.75
CA GLU A 234 -17.06 -23.92 21.44
C GLU A 234 -15.65 -24.33 21.01
N THR A 235 -14.64 -23.51 21.28
CA THR A 235 -13.25 -23.88 20.97
C THR A 235 -12.78 -25.04 21.85
N GLN A 236 -13.16 -25.07 23.12
CA GLN A 236 -12.87 -26.18 24.02
C GLN A 236 -13.62 -27.47 23.63
N TYR A 237 -14.85 -27.35 23.13
CA TYR A 237 -15.60 -28.48 22.59
C TYR A 237 -14.86 -29.15 21.42
N ILE A 238 -14.33 -28.35 20.48
CA ILE A 238 -13.54 -28.86 19.35
C ILE A 238 -12.25 -29.54 19.82
N VAL A 239 -11.51 -28.92 20.76
CA VAL A 239 -10.29 -29.53 21.33
C VAL A 239 -10.59 -30.89 21.94
N LYS A 240 -11.69 -31.02 22.68
CA LYS A 240 -12.12 -32.28 23.27
C LYS A 240 -12.46 -33.31 22.19
N ARG A 241 -13.23 -32.92 21.17
CA ARG A 241 -13.60 -33.80 20.05
C ARG A 241 -12.39 -34.34 19.30
N ILE A 242 -11.38 -33.50 19.05
CA ILE A 242 -10.13 -33.93 18.42
C ILE A 242 -9.44 -34.97 19.29
N LEU A 243 -9.33 -34.74 20.61
CA LEU A 243 -8.69 -35.70 21.52
C LEU A 243 -9.45 -37.02 21.62
N ASP A 244 -10.78 -36.99 21.58
CA ASP A 244 -11.64 -38.18 21.69
C ASP A 244 -11.65 -39.02 20.39
N GLN A 245 -11.49 -38.39 19.22
CA GLN A 245 -11.53 -39.07 17.91
C GLN A 245 -10.16 -39.32 17.28
N GLN A 246 -9.10 -38.72 17.81
CA GLN A 246 -7.73 -38.97 17.35
C GLN A 246 -7.32 -40.40 17.68
N GLY A 247 -6.99 -41.18 16.65
CA GLY A 247 -6.51 -42.55 16.78
C GLY A 247 -5.12 -42.67 17.42
N ASP A 248 -4.63 -43.90 17.55
CA ASP A 248 -3.29 -44.17 18.06
C ASP A 248 -2.18 -43.77 17.08
N GLU A 249 -2.49 -43.79 15.77
CA GLU A 249 -1.61 -43.36 14.69
C GLU A 249 -1.77 -41.86 14.37
N ALA A 250 -0.76 -41.26 13.75
CA ALA A 250 -0.79 -39.86 13.31
C ALA A 250 -1.62 -39.69 12.03
N GLY A 251 -2.21 -38.50 11.85
CA GLY A 251 -3.12 -38.20 10.74
C GLY A 251 -4.60 -38.54 11.02
N GLY A 252 -5.43 -38.29 10.01
CA GLY A 252 -6.88 -38.59 10.03
C GLY A 252 -7.77 -37.35 10.00
N GLU A 253 -9.08 -37.58 9.93
CA GLU A 253 -10.10 -36.55 9.86
C GLU A 253 -11.03 -36.61 11.08
N VAL A 254 -11.26 -35.46 11.72
CA VAL A 254 -12.19 -35.34 12.84
C VAL A 254 -13.41 -34.54 12.41
N LYS A 255 -14.60 -35.13 12.56
CA LYS A 255 -15.87 -34.48 12.21
C LYS A 255 -16.40 -33.67 13.40
N ILE A 256 -16.65 -32.38 13.15
CA ILE A 256 -17.18 -31.44 14.12
C ILE A 256 -18.62 -31.09 13.69
N PRO A 257 -19.65 -31.57 14.42
CA PRO A 257 -21.02 -31.30 14.05
C PRO A 257 -21.37 -29.83 14.25
N LEU A 258 -22.23 -29.32 13.38
CA LEU A 258 -22.85 -28.00 13.52
C LEU A 258 -24.19 -28.12 14.25
N THR A 259 -24.60 -27.04 14.92
CA THR A 259 -25.83 -26.98 15.71
C THR A 259 -27.06 -26.93 14.80
N ASN A 260 -26.92 -26.35 13.60
CA ASN A 260 -27.94 -26.37 12.56
C ASN A 260 -27.82 -27.62 11.68
N SER A 261 -28.81 -28.52 11.75
CA SER A 261 -28.78 -29.84 11.09
C SER A 261 -28.88 -29.82 9.56
N THR A 262 -28.96 -28.63 8.95
CA THR A 262 -29.01 -28.45 7.49
C THR A 262 -27.62 -28.23 6.87
N GLN A 263 -26.58 -28.05 7.69
CA GLN A 263 -25.21 -27.86 7.23
C GLN A 263 -24.38 -29.12 7.47
N GLU A 264 -23.47 -29.43 6.54
CA GLU A 264 -22.54 -30.55 6.68
C GLU A 264 -21.59 -30.33 7.86
N ASP A 265 -21.15 -31.44 8.47
CA ASP A 265 -20.16 -31.42 9.54
C ASP A 265 -18.85 -30.80 9.04
N LEU A 266 -18.20 -30.00 9.90
CA LEU A 266 -16.89 -29.44 9.60
C LEU A 266 -15.82 -30.53 9.77
N ILE A 267 -14.78 -30.49 8.96
CA ILE A 267 -13.68 -31.47 8.98
C ILE A 267 -12.39 -30.79 9.45
N VAL A 268 -11.79 -31.33 10.51
CA VAL A 268 -10.42 -31.00 10.93
C VAL A 268 -9.48 -32.07 10.41
N ASN A 269 -8.51 -31.66 9.59
CA ASN A 269 -7.47 -32.54 9.06
C ASN A 269 -6.32 -32.59 10.08
N LEU A 270 -6.06 -33.75 10.66
CA LEU A 270 -4.98 -33.92 11.64
C LEU A 270 -3.63 -34.04 10.91
N PRO A 271 -2.55 -33.45 11.46
CA PRO A 271 -1.21 -33.59 10.89
C PRO A 271 -0.78 -35.06 10.77
N THR A 272 -0.24 -35.41 9.61
CA THR A 272 0.23 -36.76 9.28
C THR A 272 1.54 -37.13 9.97
N LEU A 273 2.39 -36.12 10.24
CA LEU A 273 3.73 -36.32 10.79
C LEU A 273 3.76 -36.48 12.31
N LYS A 274 2.75 -35.97 13.03
CA LYS A 274 2.79 -35.90 14.49
C LYS A 274 1.40 -35.92 15.12
N LYS A 275 1.26 -36.78 16.14
CA LYS A 275 0.09 -36.80 17.01
C LYS A 275 -0.04 -35.50 17.80
N LEU A 276 -1.25 -34.93 17.80
CA LEU A 276 -1.54 -33.70 18.53
C LEU A 276 -1.68 -33.99 20.03
N SER A 277 -0.86 -33.30 20.82
CA SER A 277 -0.94 -33.35 22.28
C SER A 277 -1.90 -32.28 22.80
N LEU A 278 -2.50 -32.52 23.98
CA LEU A 278 -3.35 -31.53 24.65
C LEU A 278 -2.63 -30.17 24.83
N PRO A 279 -1.35 -30.10 25.25
CA PRO A 279 -0.63 -28.83 25.31
C PRO A 279 -0.51 -28.10 23.96
N GLY A 280 -0.32 -28.84 22.87
CA GLY A 280 -0.26 -28.31 21.51
C GLY A 280 -1.60 -27.68 21.10
N LEU A 281 -2.70 -28.44 21.23
CA LEU A 281 -4.05 -27.97 20.95
C LEU A 281 -4.43 -26.75 21.81
N GLN A 282 -4.04 -26.73 23.09
CA GLN A 282 -4.27 -25.59 23.98
C GLN A 282 -3.44 -24.35 23.59
N ARG A 283 -2.30 -24.52 22.91
CA ARG A 283 -1.52 -23.40 22.35
C ARG A 283 -2.27 -22.75 21.18
N HIS A 284 -2.75 -23.55 20.23
CA HIS A 284 -3.58 -23.07 19.11
C HIS A 284 -4.88 -22.43 19.61
N ARG A 285 -5.55 -23.03 20.60
CA ARG A 285 -6.75 -22.45 21.24
C ARG A 285 -6.47 -21.07 21.82
N ARG A 286 -5.41 -20.91 22.61
CA ARG A 286 -5.05 -19.61 23.21
C ARG A 286 -4.68 -18.56 22.16
N ALA A 287 -3.97 -18.96 21.10
CA ALA A 287 -3.64 -18.07 19.99
C ALA A 287 -4.91 -17.60 19.27
N PHE A 288 -5.82 -18.52 18.93
CA PHE A 288 -7.11 -18.20 18.32
C PHE A 288 -7.99 -17.32 19.22
N MET A 289 -8.09 -17.62 20.52
CA MET A 289 -8.80 -16.80 21.49
C MET A 289 -8.20 -15.39 21.60
N GLY A 290 -6.87 -15.26 21.56
CA GLY A 290 -6.20 -13.96 21.58
C GLY A 290 -6.51 -13.11 20.34
N LEU A 291 -6.61 -13.75 19.17
CA LEU A 291 -7.01 -13.09 17.93
C LEU A 291 -8.48 -12.65 17.96
N ASN A 292 -9.37 -13.49 18.49
CA ASN A 292 -10.82 -13.30 18.39
C ASN A 292 -11.47 -12.69 19.65
N ARG A 293 -10.71 -12.38 20.71
CA ARG A 293 -11.22 -11.79 21.96
C ARG A 293 -12.09 -10.53 21.78
N GLY A 294 -11.95 -9.83 20.64
CA GLY A 294 -12.69 -8.63 20.29
C GLY A 294 -14.04 -8.83 19.58
N GLY A 295 -14.57 -10.06 19.42
CA GLY A 295 -15.94 -10.28 18.92
C GLY A 295 -16.19 -10.00 17.43
N ILE A 296 -15.15 -9.84 16.62
CA ILE A 296 -15.24 -9.33 15.25
C ILE A 296 -16.03 -10.29 14.35
N GLY A 297 -16.99 -9.73 13.60
CA GLY A 297 -17.66 -10.42 12.49
C GLY A 297 -18.83 -11.31 12.89
N LEU A 298 -19.14 -11.46 14.17
CA LEU A 298 -20.24 -12.30 14.70
C LEU A 298 -21.38 -11.47 15.30
N GLU A 299 -21.47 -10.19 14.91
CA GLU A 299 -22.48 -9.20 15.35
C GLU A 299 -23.94 -9.63 15.07
N ALA A 300 -24.13 -10.71 14.31
CA ALA A 300 -25.43 -11.22 13.96
C ALA A 300 -25.61 -12.67 14.48
N VAL A 301 -26.59 -12.81 15.37
CA VAL A 301 -27.47 -13.98 15.54
C VAL A 301 -26.98 -15.13 16.46
N GLY A 302 -27.50 -15.12 17.70
CA GLY A 302 -27.80 -16.30 18.55
C GLY A 302 -27.07 -17.61 18.25
N ASN A 303 -27.80 -18.70 18.01
CA ASN A 303 -27.22 -20.04 17.78
C ASN A 303 -26.32 -20.14 16.52
N MET A 304 -26.43 -19.20 15.57
CA MET A 304 -25.51 -19.14 14.41
C MET A 304 -24.10 -18.70 14.80
N ALA A 305 -23.94 -18.01 15.93
CA ALA A 305 -22.63 -17.59 16.42
C ALA A 305 -21.74 -18.78 16.80
N ALA A 306 -22.32 -19.82 17.41
CA ALA A 306 -21.58 -21.02 17.79
C ALA A 306 -21.05 -21.77 16.56
N ASP A 307 -21.90 -21.99 15.55
CA ASP A 307 -21.54 -22.69 14.32
C ASP A 307 -20.47 -21.94 13.53
N ARG A 308 -20.58 -20.61 13.50
CA ARG A 308 -19.57 -19.78 12.85
C ARG A 308 -18.25 -19.72 13.64
N ILE A 309 -18.28 -19.74 14.97
CA ILE A 309 -17.06 -19.89 15.79
C ILE A 309 -16.40 -21.25 15.50
N ARG A 310 -17.19 -22.33 15.43
CA ARG A 310 -16.68 -23.66 15.07
C ARG A 310 -16.02 -23.64 13.69
N SER A 311 -16.68 -23.05 12.69
CA SER A 311 -16.15 -22.93 11.33
C SER A 311 -14.84 -22.15 11.28
N LEU A 312 -14.77 -20.99 11.94
CA LEU A 312 -13.56 -20.17 12.00
C LEU A 312 -12.41 -20.88 12.71
N PHE A 313 -12.69 -21.60 13.80
CA PHE A 313 -11.65 -22.31 14.54
C PHE A 313 -11.16 -23.54 13.78
N VAL A 314 -12.04 -24.32 13.15
CA VAL A 314 -11.66 -25.45 12.28
C VAL A 314 -10.77 -24.96 11.13
N ARG A 315 -11.16 -23.88 10.45
CA ARG A 315 -10.34 -23.28 9.39
C ARG A 315 -8.97 -22.85 9.91
N TYR A 316 -8.93 -22.17 11.06
CA TYR A 316 -7.67 -21.77 11.67
C TYR A 316 -6.77 -22.98 12.01
N LEU A 317 -7.35 -24.07 12.50
CA LEU A 317 -6.60 -25.29 12.81
C LEU A 317 -6.04 -25.94 11.54
N ASN A 318 -6.86 -26.09 10.49
CA ASN A 318 -6.39 -26.65 9.22
C ASN A 318 -5.27 -25.80 8.60
N ASP A 319 -5.45 -24.47 8.55
CA ASP A 319 -4.41 -23.56 8.07
C ASP A 319 -3.14 -23.66 8.94
N ALA A 320 -3.28 -23.80 10.27
CA ALA A 320 -2.12 -23.92 11.17
C ALA A 320 -1.39 -25.25 10.99
N PHE A 321 -2.12 -26.34 10.77
CA PHE A 321 -1.57 -27.68 10.59
C PHE A 321 -0.87 -27.84 9.23
N GLU A 322 -1.45 -27.29 8.16
CA GLU A 322 -0.81 -27.27 6.83
C GLU A 322 0.51 -26.50 6.81
N ASN A 323 0.67 -25.48 7.66
CA ASN A 323 1.91 -24.70 7.76
C ASN A 323 2.97 -25.34 8.68
N GLU A 324 2.61 -26.37 9.46
CA GLU A 324 3.51 -27.10 10.36
C GLU A 324 3.98 -28.46 9.79
N GLU A 325 3.36 -28.94 8.71
CA GLU A 325 3.84 -30.06 7.88
C GLU A 325 4.99 -29.64 6.95
#